data_AF-A0A815XXG8-F1
#
_entry.id   AF-A0A815XXG8-F1
#
_cell.length_a   1.000
_cell.length_b   1.000
_cell.length_c   1.000
_cell.angle_alpha   90.00
_cell.angle_beta   90.00
_cell.angle_gamma   90.00
#
_symmetry.space_group_name_H-M   'P 1'
#
loop_
_entity.id
_entity.type
_entity.pdbx_description
1 polymer ?
#
loop_
_entity_poly.entity_id
_entity_poly.type
_entity_poly.pdbx_seq_one_letter_code
_entity_poly.pdbx_strand_id
1 'polypeptide(L)'
;FLDEVCTINNPIMNGHYTPQQQVYYADQQIRVECNPGYELDRLSPVQTCQKNGTWSPLEIPRCLRSPCGEPPSIANAYLVNTTSSYAQYACIERYLLKDSISTIECKQGRWQNIRPQ
;
A
#
# COMPACT_ATOMS: atom_id res chain seq x y z
N PHE A 1 6.24 -21.69 -31.26
CA PHE A 1 5.32 -21.79 -30.11
C PHE A 1 5.53 -20.53 -29.31
N LEU A 2 4.59 -19.59 -29.35
CA LEU A 2 4.60 -18.46 -28.43
C LEU A 2 3.95 -18.97 -27.15
N ASP A 3 4.71 -19.02 -26.07
CA ASP A 3 4.11 -19.28 -24.77
C ASP A 3 3.22 -18.07 -24.45
N GLU A 4 1.92 -18.31 -24.32
CA GLU A 4 0.94 -17.27 -23.99
C GLU A 4 1.10 -16.88 -22.52
N VAL A 5 2.01 -15.95 -22.27
CA VAL A 5 2.39 -15.45 -20.94
C VAL A 5 2.06 -13.97 -20.80
N CYS A 6 1.83 -13.53 -19.57
CA CYS A 6 1.60 -12.13 -19.28
C CYS A 6 2.89 -11.45 -18.82
N THR A 7 3.11 -10.23 -19.28
CA THR A 7 4.18 -9.34 -18.77
C THR A 7 3.57 -8.05 -18.24
N ILE A 8 4.27 -7.39 -17.33
CA ILE A 8 3.89 -6.07 -16.83
C ILE A 8 4.63 -5.02 -17.65
N ASN A 9 3.90 -4.29 -18.50
CA ASN A 9 4.48 -3.24 -19.35
C ASN A 9 4.11 -1.82 -18.88
N ASN A 10 3.18 -1.71 -17.93
CA ASN A 10 2.66 -0.42 -17.47
C ASN A 10 3.13 -0.17 -16.03
N PRO A 11 3.98 0.83 -15.75
CA PRO A 11 4.34 1.17 -14.38
C PRO A 11 3.16 1.82 -13.64
N ILE A 12 3.10 1.61 -12.32
CA ILE A 12 2.10 2.24 -11.45
C ILE A 12 2.70 3.50 -10.82
N MET A 13 2.08 4.64 -11.04
CA MET A 13 2.48 5.87 -10.35
C MET A 13 2.14 5.76 -8.86
N ASN A 14 3.12 6.00 -8.00
CA ASN A 14 2.99 5.93 -6.54
C ASN A 14 2.52 4.54 -6.04
N GLY A 15 2.90 3.47 -6.74
CA GLY A 15 2.63 2.11 -6.33
C GLY A 15 3.52 1.11 -7.07
N HIS A 16 3.31 -0.17 -6.81
CA HIS A 16 4.04 -1.27 -7.41
C HIS A 16 3.17 -2.53 -7.51
N TYR A 17 3.61 -3.49 -8.34
CA TYR A 17 3.01 -4.81 -8.43
C TYR A 17 3.73 -5.80 -7.53
N THR A 18 2.96 -6.68 -6.90
CA THR A 18 3.44 -7.77 -6.05
C THR A 18 2.82 -9.09 -6.52
N PRO A 19 3.61 -10.15 -6.78
CA PRO A 19 5.07 -10.19 -6.74
C PRO A 19 5.71 -9.46 -7.94
N GLN A 20 7.00 -9.11 -7.86
CA GLN A 20 7.76 -8.52 -8.98
C GLN A 20 8.44 -9.61 -9.81
N GLN A 21 7.82 -10.01 -10.91
CA GLN A 21 8.35 -11.01 -11.84
C GLN A 21 8.33 -10.46 -13.26
N GLN A 22 9.18 -11.01 -14.13
CA GLN A 22 9.24 -10.60 -15.53
C GLN A 22 8.16 -11.26 -16.39
N VAL A 23 7.74 -12.48 -16.01
CA VAL A 23 6.81 -13.32 -16.76
C VAL A 23 5.86 -14.02 -15.80
N TYR A 24 4.57 -14.06 -16.17
CA TYR A 24 3.52 -14.75 -15.43
C TYR A 24 2.78 -15.71 -16.34
N TYR A 25 2.52 -16.90 -15.82
CA TYR A 25 1.75 -17.96 -16.46
C TYR A 25 0.27 -17.86 -16.12
N ALA A 26 -0.55 -18.60 -16.87
CA ALA A 26 -1.98 -18.67 -16.66
C ALA A 26 -2.35 -18.95 -15.19
N ASP A 27 -3.41 -18.29 -14.73
CA ASP A 27 -3.97 -18.35 -13.38
C ASP A 27 -3.09 -17.73 -12.28
N GLN A 28 -1.87 -17.25 -12.61
CA GLN A 28 -1.08 -16.45 -11.66
C GLN A 28 -1.65 -15.06 -11.47
N GLN A 29 -1.46 -14.51 -10.28
CA GLN A 29 -2.03 -13.23 -9.87
C GLN A 29 -0.95 -12.22 -9.52
N ILE A 30 -1.23 -10.97 -9.84
CA ILE A 30 -0.51 -9.81 -9.34
C ILE A 30 -1.47 -8.93 -8.55
N ARG A 31 -0.92 -8.26 -7.55
CA ARG A 31 -1.62 -7.30 -6.72
C ARG A 31 -0.96 -5.94 -6.83
N VAL A 32 -1.76 -4.90 -6.92
CA VAL A 32 -1.30 -3.52 -6.82
C VAL A 32 -1.20 -3.10 -5.36
N GLU A 33 -0.04 -2.59 -4.98
CA GLU A 33 0.25 -2.05 -3.66
C GLU A 33 0.70 -0.60 -3.80
N CYS A 34 -0.05 0.32 -3.16
CA CYS A 34 0.26 1.73 -3.21
C CYS A 34 1.35 2.10 -2.21
N ASN A 35 2.16 3.09 -2.58
CA ASN A 35 3.17 3.65 -1.70
C ASN A 35 2.52 4.33 -0.48
N PRO A 36 3.23 4.46 0.65
CA PRO A 36 2.74 5.20 1.80
C PRO A 36 2.17 6.59 1.44
N GLY A 37 1.00 6.91 2.01
CA GLY A 37 0.29 8.16 1.70
C GLY A 37 -0.59 8.10 0.44
N TYR A 38 -0.72 6.94 -0.21
CA TYR A 38 -1.62 6.71 -1.34
C TYR A 38 -2.58 5.54 -1.10
N GLU A 39 -3.73 5.60 -1.75
CA GLU A 39 -4.81 4.61 -1.69
C GLU A 39 -5.17 4.11 -3.07
N LEU A 40 -5.55 2.83 -3.15
CA LEU A 40 -6.21 2.29 -4.32
C LEU A 40 -7.52 3.04 -4.55
N ASP A 41 -7.85 3.26 -5.81
CA ASP A 41 -9.19 3.69 -6.21
C ASP A 41 -10.23 2.56 -5.97
N ARG A 42 -11.37 2.66 -6.64
CA ARG A 42 -12.48 1.71 -6.45
C ARG A 42 -12.32 0.40 -7.24
N LEU A 43 -11.26 0.24 -8.04
CA LEU A 43 -11.05 -0.93 -8.86
C LEU A 43 -10.40 -2.07 -8.07
N SER A 44 -10.50 -3.29 -8.61
CA SER A 44 -9.88 -4.47 -8.01
C SER A 44 -8.35 -4.29 -7.93
N PRO A 45 -7.71 -4.54 -6.77
CA PRO A 45 -6.27 -4.54 -6.66
C PRO A 45 -5.61 -5.74 -7.33
N VAL A 46 -6.39 -6.77 -7.68
CA VAL A 46 -5.86 -8.04 -8.19
C VAL A 46 -6.14 -8.16 -9.68
N GLN A 47 -5.11 -8.52 -10.44
CA GLN A 47 -5.20 -8.97 -11.82
C GLN A 47 -4.70 -10.42 -11.92
N THR A 48 -5.34 -11.20 -12.78
CA THR A 48 -5.05 -12.61 -13.04
C THR A 48 -4.61 -12.78 -14.48
N CYS A 49 -3.47 -13.42 -14.70
CA CYS A 49 -3.00 -13.76 -16.04
C CYS A 49 -3.90 -14.84 -16.62
N GLN A 50 -4.54 -14.55 -17.74
CA GLN A 50 -5.41 -15.48 -18.45
C GLN A 50 -4.60 -16.38 -19.38
N LYS A 51 -5.17 -17.53 -19.76
CA LYS A 51 -4.52 -18.50 -20.65
C LYS A 51 -4.10 -17.94 -22.01
N ASN A 52 -4.77 -16.87 -22.46
CA ASN A 52 -4.48 -16.16 -23.71
C ASN A 52 -3.37 -15.10 -23.59
N GLY A 53 -2.62 -15.07 -22.47
CA GLY A 53 -1.54 -14.11 -22.23
C GLY A 53 -2.01 -12.68 -21.89
N THR A 54 -3.28 -12.49 -21.51
CA THR A 54 -3.81 -11.16 -21.13
C THR A 54 -4.11 -11.07 -19.63
N TRP A 55 -3.95 -9.88 -19.05
CA TRP A 55 -4.35 -9.61 -17.67
C TRP A 55 -5.86 -9.35 -17.56
N SER A 56 -6.49 -9.93 -16.53
CA SER A 56 -7.90 -9.70 -16.21
C SER A 56 -8.10 -9.38 -14.72
N PRO A 57 -8.81 -8.30 -14.36
CA PRO A 57 -9.36 -7.27 -15.24
C PRO A 57 -8.25 -6.49 -15.95
N LEU A 58 -8.53 -5.97 -17.15
CA LEU A 58 -7.55 -5.21 -17.93
C LEU A 58 -7.27 -3.81 -17.33
N GLU A 59 -8.27 -3.22 -16.69
CA GLU A 59 -8.12 -1.95 -15.99
C GLU A 59 -7.28 -2.13 -14.73
N ILE A 60 -6.28 -1.26 -14.58
CA ILE A 60 -5.36 -1.24 -13.44
C ILE A 60 -5.83 -0.14 -12.48
N PRO A 61 -5.98 -0.42 -11.17
CA PRO A 61 -6.34 0.60 -10.19
C PRO A 61 -5.26 1.68 -10.10
N ARG A 62 -5.69 2.91 -9.83
CA ARG A 62 -4.79 4.04 -9.59
C ARG A 62 -4.50 4.20 -8.10
N CYS A 63 -3.26 4.57 -7.79
CA CYS A 63 -2.90 5.04 -6.47
C CYS A 63 -3.15 6.56 -6.38
N LEU A 64 -4.23 6.93 -5.68
CA LEU A 64 -4.62 8.31 -5.43
C LEU A 64 -4.04 8.77 -4.10
N ARG A 65 -3.69 10.06 -3.98
CA ARG A 65 -3.17 10.60 -2.73
C ARG A 65 -4.23 10.42 -1.63
N SER A 66 -3.84 9.80 -0.51
CA SER A 66 -4.70 9.65 0.66
C SER A 66 -5.18 11.05 1.10
N PRO A 67 -6.46 11.21 1.47
CA PRO A 67 -6.97 12.49 1.90
C PRO A 67 -6.20 13.08 3.09
N CYS A 68 -5.55 12.25 3.93
CA CYS A 68 -4.73 12.72 5.05
C CYS A 68 -3.29 13.04 4.70
N GLY A 69 -2.81 12.63 3.52
CA GLY A 69 -1.41 12.72 3.14
C GLY A 69 -0.50 11.86 4.02
N GLU A 70 0.75 12.29 4.18
CA GLU A 70 1.73 11.58 5.02
C GLU A 70 1.42 11.78 6.51
N PRO A 71 1.65 10.76 7.36
CA PRO A 71 1.53 10.89 8.81
C PRO A 71 2.47 11.97 9.38
N PRO A 72 2.03 12.75 10.38
CA PRO A 72 2.86 13.78 10.99
C PRO A 72 4.02 13.16 11.80
N SER A 73 5.13 13.87 11.93
CA SER A 73 6.16 13.49 12.91
C SER A 73 5.67 13.77 14.33
N ILE A 74 5.75 12.78 15.22
CA ILE A 74 5.35 12.89 16.63
C ILE A 74 6.61 13.02 17.50
N ALA A 75 6.67 14.03 18.36
CA ALA A 75 7.80 14.24 19.27
C ALA A 75 7.98 13.04 20.21
N ASN A 76 9.23 12.63 20.45
CA ASN A 76 9.58 11.45 21.25
C ASN A 76 8.91 10.15 20.78
N ALA A 77 8.60 10.02 19.50
CA ALA A 77 8.12 8.77 18.92
C ALA A 77 8.67 8.60 17.51
N TYR A 78 8.74 7.36 17.02
CA TYR A 78 9.11 7.06 15.64
C TYR A 78 8.01 6.24 14.96
N LEU A 79 7.82 6.48 13.67
CA LEU A 79 6.84 5.76 12.86
C LEU A 79 7.31 4.31 12.68
N VAL A 80 6.49 3.36 13.12
CA VAL A 80 6.75 1.92 13.00
C VAL A 80 6.10 1.38 11.73
N ASN A 81 4.86 1.78 11.48
CA ASN A 81 4.07 1.30 10.37
C ASN A 81 3.07 2.37 9.96
N THR A 82 2.79 2.49 8.66
CA THR A 82 1.76 3.39 8.18
C THR A 82 1.02 2.78 7.01
N THR A 83 -0.26 3.08 6.97
CA THR A 83 -1.11 2.93 5.81
C THR A 83 -1.69 4.30 5.47
N SER A 84 -2.65 4.32 4.57
CA SER A 84 -3.40 5.51 4.23
C SER A 84 -4.48 5.88 5.26
N SER A 85 -4.91 4.91 6.08
CA SER A 85 -6.02 5.05 7.02
C SER A 85 -5.58 5.04 8.48
N TYR A 86 -4.40 4.48 8.79
CA TYR A 86 -3.82 4.50 10.13
C TYR A 86 -2.29 4.62 10.08
N ALA A 87 -1.70 5.15 11.16
CA ALA A 87 -0.26 5.15 11.37
C ALA A 87 0.05 4.75 12.82
N GLN A 88 1.11 3.96 12.99
CA GLN A 88 1.53 3.36 14.25
C GLN A 88 2.88 3.92 14.66
N TYR A 89 2.99 4.39 15.89
CA TYR A 89 4.18 5.02 16.45
C TYR A 89 4.63 4.29 17.70
N ALA A 90 5.93 4.09 17.82
CA ALA A 90 6.56 3.62 19.05
C ALA A 90 7.15 4.81 19.79
N CYS A 91 6.85 4.92 21.09
CA CYS A 91 7.36 5.97 21.94
C CYS A 91 8.82 5.72 22.31
N ILE A 92 9.60 6.79 22.38
CA ILE A 92 11.00 6.82 22.80
C ILE A 92 11.01 7.15 24.29
N GLU A 93 10.80 6.16 25.14
CA GLU A 93 10.99 6.31 26.58
C GLU A 93 12.40 5.90 27.00
N ARG A 94 13.04 6.74 27.81
CA ARG A 94 14.40 6.49 28.32
C ARG A 94 14.46 5.42 29.42
N TYR A 95 13.32 4.89 29.89
CA TYR A 95 13.26 3.84 30.90
C TYR A 95 12.03 2.93 30.69
N LEU A 96 12.24 1.81 30.00
CA LEU A 96 11.52 0.53 30.12
C LEU A 96 10.02 0.57 30.49
N LEU A 97 9.15 0.91 29.53
CA LEU A 97 7.91 0.18 29.29
C LEU A 97 7.86 -0.19 27.80
N LYS A 98 8.27 -1.42 27.53
CA LYS A 98 8.17 -2.08 26.22
C LYS A 98 6.70 -2.08 25.75
N ASP A 99 6.53 -1.86 24.44
CA ASP A 99 5.34 -2.21 23.65
C ASP A 99 4.15 -1.22 23.59
N SER A 100 4.31 0.06 23.96
CA SER A 100 3.27 1.07 23.71
C SER A 100 3.28 1.59 22.27
N ILE A 101 2.70 0.81 21.36
CA ILE A 101 2.39 1.26 19.99
C ILE A 101 1.13 2.13 20.05
N SER A 102 1.28 3.43 19.79
CA SER A 102 0.17 4.36 19.62
C SER A 102 -0.30 4.39 18.18
N THR A 103 -1.61 4.25 17.93
CA THR A 103 -2.19 4.28 16.59
C THR A 103 -3.00 5.55 16.38
N ILE A 104 -2.69 6.29 15.32
CA ILE A 104 -3.47 7.44 14.84
C ILE A 104 -4.28 7.03 13.62
N GLU A 105 -5.47 7.60 13.46
CA GLU A 105 -6.40 7.28 12.38
C GLU A 105 -6.59 8.48 11.45
N CYS A 106 -6.66 8.23 10.15
CA CYS A 106 -7.07 9.22 9.17
C CYS A 106 -8.60 9.33 9.15
N LYS A 107 -9.16 10.47 9.56
CA LYS A 107 -10.60 10.78 9.42
C LYS A 107 -10.78 12.10 8.69
N GLN A 108 -11.60 12.09 7.63
CA GLN A 108 -11.96 13.28 6.84
C GLN A 108 -10.73 14.08 6.36
N GLY A 109 -9.66 13.39 5.97
CA GLY A 109 -8.43 14.03 5.50
C GLY A 109 -7.56 14.65 6.59
N ARG A 110 -7.77 14.30 7.85
CA ARG A 110 -6.89 14.68 8.96
C ARG A 110 -6.57 13.50 9.86
N TRP A 111 -5.29 13.36 10.20
CA TRP A 111 -4.83 12.44 11.24
C TRP A 111 -5.40 12.83 12.59
N GLN A 112 -6.06 11.90 13.27
CA GLN A 112 -6.72 12.05 14.56
C GLN A 112 -5.89 11.41 15.66
N ASN A 113 -6.15 11.78 16.92
CA ASN A 113 -5.49 11.20 18.10
C ASN A 113 -3.96 11.38 18.12
N ILE A 114 -3.46 12.53 17.64
CA ILE A 114 -2.02 12.87 17.55
C ILE A 114 -1.38 13.15 18.94
N ARG A 115 -1.89 12.54 20.01
CA ARG A 115 -1.36 12.65 21.36
C ARG A 115 -1.04 11.24 21.85
N PRO A 116 0.24 10.90 22.11
CA PRO A 116 0.51 9.77 22.99
C PRO A 116 -0.14 10.11 24.35
N GLN A 117 -1.02 9.24 24.83
CA GLN A 117 -1.47 9.31 26.23
C GLN A 117 -0.33 8.91 27.16
#